data_AF-A0A4S8I2B6-F1
#
_entry.id   AF-A0A4S8I2B6-F1
#
_cell.length_a   1.000
_cell.length_b   1.000
_cell.length_c   1.000
_cell.angle_alpha   90.00
_cell.angle_beta   90.00
_cell.angle_gamma   90.00
#
_symmetry.space_group_name_H-M   'P 1'
#
loop_
_entity.id
_entity.type
_entity.pdbx_description
1 polymer ?
#
loop_
_entity_poly.entity_id
_entity_poly.type
_entity_poly.pdbx_seq_one_letter_code
_entity_poly.pdbx_strand_id
1 'polypeptide(L)'
;MNLLKKLPLFLLPLLLLTACRKNKLETTGTLKIDFQNGIPSCYSIYTEASYYSSIRTPLYQAGYRPAAIEVVFDGNTVTFKGLNYGNYVLSACSYGTLAVQVVAGGTRTYKF
;
A
#
# COMPACT_ATOMS: atom_id res chain seq x y z
N MET A 1 13.28 41.21 37.96
CA MET A 1 12.78 40.22 36.98
C MET A 1 13.07 40.72 35.57
N ASN A 2 14.10 40.20 34.89
CA ASN A 2 14.32 40.45 33.45
C ASN A 2 15.31 39.41 32.87
N LEU A 3 15.02 38.11 33.07
CA LEU A 3 15.85 37.02 32.52
C LEU A 3 15.49 36.62 31.08
N LEU A 4 14.50 37.24 30.44
CA LEU A 4 14.01 36.84 29.10
C LEU A 4 14.66 37.59 27.91
N LYS A 5 15.68 38.43 28.12
CA LYS A 5 16.21 39.34 27.07
C LYS A 5 17.43 38.84 26.28
N LYS A 6 17.88 37.60 26.47
CA LYS A 6 19.06 37.07 25.76
C LYS A 6 18.88 35.62 25.29
N LEU A 7 17.79 35.34 24.58
CA LEU A 7 17.78 34.15 23.73
C LEU A 7 18.66 34.48 22.51
N PRO A 8 19.78 33.77 22.27
CA PRO A 8 20.64 34.06 21.13
C PRO A 8 19.83 33.82 19.85
N LEU A 9 19.72 34.84 19.01
CA LEU A 9 19.05 34.77 17.69
C LEU A 9 19.62 33.65 16.80
N PHE A 10 20.81 33.14 17.14
CA PHE A 10 21.50 32.02 16.52
C PHE A 10 20.89 30.63 16.81
N LEU A 11 20.06 30.49 17.85
CA LEU A 11 19.38 29.22 18.19
C LEU A 11 18.08 29.00 17.38
N LEU A 12 17.49 30.08 16.85
CA LEU A 12 16.27 30.03 16.05
C LEU A 12 16.43 29.22 14.73
N PRO A 13 17.52 29.37 13.94
CA PRO A 13 17.71 28.56 12.74
C PRO A 13 17.95 27.07 13.07
N LEU A 14 18.58 26.73 14.20
CA LEU A 14 18.81 25.34 14.62
C LEU A 14 17.50 24.63 15.03
N LEU A 15 16.60 25.36 15.70
CA LEU A 15 15.23 24.89 16.01
C LEU A 15 14.38 24.74 14.73
N LEU A 16 14.53 25.61 13.73
CA LEU A 16 13.83 25.51 12.45
C LEU A 16 14.34 24.36 11.56
N LEU A 17 15.66 24.09 11.58
CA LEU A 17 16.28 22.98 10.84
C LEU A 17 15.86 21.60 11.37
N THR A 18 15.64 21.49 12.70
CA THR A 18 15.15 20.25 13.32
C THR A 18 13.64 20.05 13.19
N ALA A 19 12.87 21.14 13.06
CA ALA A 19 11.44 21.10 12.82
C ALA A 19 11.07 20.64 11.39
N CYS A 20 11.98 20.80 10.43
CA CYS A 20 11.80 20.33 9.06
C CYS A 20 12.30 18.87 8.89
N ARG A 21 11.82 17.94 9.72
CA ARG A 21 11.90 16.53 9.34
C ARG A 21 10.98 16.35 8.13
N LYS A 22 11.60 16.13 6.96
CA LYS A 22 10.91 15.74 5.74
C LYS A 22 10.24 14.40 6.02
N ASN A 23 9.00 14.42 6.49
CA ASN A 23 8.20 13.20 6.62
C ASN A 23 8.19 12.57 5.24
N LYS A 24 8.77 11.38 5.11
CA LYS A 24 8.74 10.63 3.86
C LYS A 24 7.28 10.46 3.50
N LEU A 25 6.84 11.13 2.44
CA LEU A 25 5.46 11.00 1.98
C LEU A 25 5.33 9.59 1.44
N GLU A 26 4.63 8.74 2.17
CA GLU A 26 4.30 7.41 1.69
C GLU A 26 3.36 7.57 0.49
N THR A 27 3.74 7.00 -0.65
CA THR A 27 2.93 7.00 -1.88
C THR A 27 2.33 5.63 -2.17
N THR A 28 2.63 4.65 -1.31
CA THR A 28 2.16 3.28 -1.46
C THR A 28 1.49 2.79 -0.19
N GLY A 29 0.67 1.74 -0.31
CA GLY A 29 0.00 1.10 0.80
C GLY A 29 -0.02 -0.42 0.64
N THR A 30 -0.70 -1.06 1.60
CA THR A 30 -0.90 -2.50 1.65
C THR A 30 -2.38 -2.83 1.53
N LEU A 31 -2.68 -3.82 0.70
CA LEU A 31 -4.02 -4.39 0.54
C LEU A 31 -4.00 -5.86 0.98
N LYS A 32 -4.89 -6.24 1.87
CA LYS A 32 -5.12 -7.62 2.30
C LYS A 32 -6.49 -8.09 1.85
N ILE A 33 -6.56 -9.28 1.29
CA ILE A 33 -7.80 -9.89 0.82
C ILE A 33 -7.94 -11.24 1.50
N ASP A 34 -8.96 -11.37 2.35
CA ASP A 34 -9.31 -12.61 3.02
C ASP A 34 -10.38 -13.34 2.21
N PHE A 35 -10.06 -14.51 1.67
CA PHE A 35 -11.00 -15.34 0.91
C PHE A 35 -11.66 -16.37 1.82
N GLN A 36 -12.97 -16.26 2.06
CA GLN A 36 -13.66 -17.12 3.04
C GLN A 36 -13.52 -18.62 2.73
N ASN A 37 -13.47 -19.01 1.46
CA ASN A 37 -13.43 -20.40 1.00
C ASN A 37 -12.09 -20.79 0.34
N GLY A 38 -10.99 -20.14 0.73
CA GLY A 38 -9.66 -20.39 0.18
C GLY A 38 -9.32 -19.53 -1.04
N ILE A 39 -8.02 -19.33 -1.27
CA ILE A 39 -7.53 -18.43 -2.32
C ILE A 39 -7.93 -18.96 -3.71
N PRO A 40 -8.55 -18.12 -4.58
CA PRO A 40 -8.97 -18.53 -5.92
C PRO A 40 -7.77 -18.94 -6.80
N SER A 41 -8.05 -19.77 -7.81
CA SER A 41 -7.07 -20.18 -8.82
C SER A 41 -6.62 -19.04 -9.74
N CYS A 42 -7.35 -17.92 -9.79
CA CYS A 42 -6.93 -16.71 -10.49
C CYS A 42 -7.55 -15.45 -9.89
N TYR A 43 -6.77 -14.36 -9.91
CA TYR A 43 -7.24 -13.03 -9.55
C TYR A 43 -6.47 -11.95 -10.32
N SER A 44 -7.10 -10.81 -10.52
CA SER A 44 -6.50 -9.63 -11.15
C SER A 44 -6.88 -8.39 -10.38
N ILE A 45 -5.93 -7.45 -10.23
CA ILE A 45 -6.15 -6.16 -9.59
C ILE A 45 -5.80 -5.05 -10.59
N TYR A 46 -6.72 -4.15 -10.87
CA TYR A 46 -6.50 -3.11 -11.89
C TYR A 46 -7.09 -1.77 -11.47
N THR A 47 -6.58 -0.71 -12.08
CA THR A 47 -7.01 0.68 -11.98
C THR A 47 -7.18 1.21 -13.41
N GLU A 48 -7.77 2.40 -13.55
CA GLU A 48 -7.87 3.05 -14.87
C GLU A 48 -6.49 3.33 -15.50
N ALA A 49 -5.44 3.49 -14.69
CA ALA A 49 -4.09 3.83 -15.15
C ALA A 49 -3.10 2.65 -15.15
N SER A 50 -3.43 1.51 -14.55
CA SER A 50 -2.50 0.38 -14.37
C SER A 50 -3.23 -0.94 -14.18
N TYR A 51 -2.72 -2.03 -14.76
CA TYR A 51 -3.30 -3.37 -14.71
C TYR A 51 -2.30 -4.38 -14.13
N TYR A 52 -2.72 -5.16 -13.12
CA TYR A 52 -2.01 -6.33 -12.61
C TYR A 52 -2.91 -7.56 -12.72
N SER A 53 -2.37 -8.67 -13.21
CA SER A 53 -3.09 -9.95 -13.30
C SER A 53 -2.20 -11.10 -12.87
N SER A 54 -2.79 -12.07 -12.16
CA SER A 54 -2.11 -13.26 -11.65
C SER A 54 -3.00 -14.49 -11.81
N ILE A 55 -2.50 -15.48 -12.54
CA ILE A 55 -3.12 -16.81 -12.65
C ILE A 55 -2.32 -17.75 -11.74
N ARG A 56 -2.98 -18.38 -10.76
CA ARG A 56 -2.40 -19.38 -9.86
C ARG A 56 -2.57 -20.77 -10.46
N THR A 57 -1.85 -21.05 -11.55
CA THR A 57 -1.47 -22.43 -11.87
C THR A 57 -0.27 -22.83 -10.99
N PRO A 58 0.00 -24.13 -10.77
CA PRO A 58 1.25 -24.53 -10.12
C PRO A 58 2.38 -23.95 -10.97
N LEU A 59 3.25 -23.13 -10.37
CA LEU A 59 4.24 -22.28 -11.03
C LEU A 59 3.68 -20.92 -11.50
N TYR A 60 4.02 -19.90 -10.72
CA TYR A 60 4.55 -18.61 -11.17
C TYR A 60 4.25 -18.27 -12.64
N GLN A 61 3.35 -17.33 -12.91
CA GLN A 61 3.36 -16.63 -14.20
C GLN A 61 3.08 -15.14 -14.03
N ALA A 62 4.08 -14.37 -14.46
CA ALA A 62 4.14 -12.93 -14.42
C ALA A 62 3.17 -12.32 -15.45
N GLY A 63 2.05 -11.77 -14.97
CA GLY A 63 1.56 -10.52 -15.55
C GLY A 63 2.56 -9.39 -15.24
N TYR A 64 2.53 -8.29 -15.99
CA TYR A 64 3.39 -7.12 -15.74
C TYR A 64 3.37 -6.76 -14.24
N ARG A 65 4.47 -7.08 -13.55
CA ARG A 65 4.70 -6.66 -12.18
C ARG A 65 5.56 -5.41 -12.29
N PRO A 66 5.06 -4.21 -11.97
CA PRO A 66 5.96 -3.16 -11.54
C PRO A 66 6.88 -3.78 -10.49
N ALA A 67 8.20 -3.67 -10.66
CA ALA A 67 9.19 -4.35 -9.82
C ALA A 67 9.06 -4.06 -8.30
N ALA A 68 8.17 -3.14 -7.92
CA ALA A 68 7.91 -2.70 -6.56
C ALA A 68 6.74 -3.39 -5.83
N ILE A 69 5.93 -4.25 -6.49
CA ILE A 69 4.77 -4.89 -5.83
C ILE A 69 5.14 -6.27 -5.29
N GLU A 70 5.10 -6.43 -3.96
CA GLU A 70 5.28 -7.71 -3.26
C GLU A 70 3.91 -8.37 -3.03
N VAL A 71 3.83 -9.69 -3.27
CA VAL A 71 2.62 -10.48 -2.99
C VAL A 71 2.94 -11.62 -2.05
N VAL A 72 2.23 -11.68 -0.93
CA VAL A 72 2.40 -12.69 0.13
C VAL A 72 1.10 -13.47 0.30
N PHE A 73 1.21 -14.78 0.50
CA PHE A 73 0.10 -15.67 0.76
C PHE A 73 0.22 -16.21 2.19
N ASP A 74 -0.84 -16.08 2.98
CA ASP A 74 -0.91 -16.57 4.36
C ASP A 74 -2.31 -17.16 4.62
N GLY A 75 -2.39 -18.49 4.69
CA GLY A 75 -3.66 -19.21 4.78
C GLY A 75 -4.62 -18.84 3.65
N ASN A 76 -5.74 -18.22 4.01
CA ASN A 76 -6.78 -17.75 3.07
C ASN A 76 -6.59 -16.28 2.65
N THR A 77 -5.51 -15.64 3.09
CA THR A 77 -5.27 -14.22 2.87
C THR A 77 -4.20 -13.99 1.80
N VAL A 78 -4.48 -13.09 0.87
CA VAL A 78 -3.50 -12.55 -0.08
C VAL A 78 -3.17 -11.11 0.31
N THR A 79 -1.88 -10.82 0.51
CA THR A 79 -1.39 -9.48 0.83
C THR A 79 -0.61 -8.91 -0.35
N PHE A 80 -1.02 -7.76 -0.86
CA PHE A 80 -0.30 -6.95 -1.83
C PHE A 80 0.34 -5.76 -1.11
N LYS A 81 1.65 -5.60 -1.24
CA LYS A 81 2.39 -4.45 -0.69
C LYS A 81 2.99 -3.63 -1.81
N GLY A 82 3.18 -2.33 -1.55
CA GLY A 82 3.79 -1.42 -2.53
C GLY A 82 2.83 -1.00 -3.64
N LEU A 83 1.52 -1.16 -3.44
CA LEU A 83 0.51 -0.62 -4.36
C LEU A 83 0.45 0.90 -4.18
N ASN A 84 0.40 1.65 -5.29
CA ASN A 84 0.14 3.08 -5.21
C ASN A 84 -1.19 3.34 -4.47
N TYR A 85 -1.27 4.43 -3.72
CA TYR A 85 -2.56 4.81 -3.14
C TYR A 85 -3.58 5.09 -4.25
N GLY A 86 -4.84 4.69 -4.05
CA GLY A 86 -5.87 4.84 -5.06
C GLY A 86 -6.98 3.80 -4.97
N ASN A 87 -7.90 3.86 -5.94
CA ASN A 87 -8.99 2.92 -6.08
C ASN A 87 -8.63 1.86 -7.12
N TYR A 88 -8.92 0.61 -6.78
CA TYR A 88 -8.64 -0.56 -7.58
C TYR A 88 -9.90 -1.40 -7.72
N VAL A 89 -9.94 -2.21 -8.75
CA VAL A 89 -10.91 -3.27 -8.95
C VAL A 89 -10.17 -4.60 -8.85
N LEU A 90 -10.63 -5.46 -7.95
CA LEU A 90 -10.12 -6.81 -7.77
C LEU A 90 -11.14 -7.79 -8.34
N SER A 91 -10.76 -8.54 -9.37
CA SER A 91 -11.56 -9.63 -9.94
C SER A 91 -10.94 -10.96 -9.54
N ALA A 92 -11.73 -11.84 -8.95
CA ALA A 92 -11.35 -13.17 -8.50
C ALA A 92 -12.30 -14.20 -9.13
N CYS A 93 -11.73 -15.14 -9.88
CA CYS A 93 -12.49 -15.98 -10.82
C CYS A 93 -13.71 -16.70 -10.21
N SER A 94 -13.58 -17.23 -8.99
CA SER A 94 -14.65 -17.95 -8.28
C SER A 94 -15.40 -17.11 -7.24
N TYR A 95 -15.07 -15.82 -7.10
CA TYR A 95 -15.62 -14.93 -6.06
C TYR A 95 -16.28 -13.66 -6.62
N GLY A 96 -16.07 -13.34 -7.90
CA GLY A 96 -16.61 -12.14 -8.52
C GLY A 96 -15.65 -10.96 -8.46
N THR A 97 -16.19 -9.74 -8.40
CA THR A 97 -15.41 -8.50 -8.46
C THR A 97 -15.73 -7.58 -7.29
N LEU A 98 -14.71 -6.94 -6.74
CA LEU A 98 -14.81 -6.01 -5.62
C LEU A 98 -14.03 -4.73 -5.90
N ALA A 99 -14.63 -3.57 -5.63
CA ALA A 99 -13.93 -2.30 -5.59
C ALA A 99 -13.20 -2.17 -4.25
N VAL A 100 -11.90 -1.91 -4.30
CA VAL A 100 -11.01 -1.83 -3.14
C VAL A 100 -10.19 -0.55 -3.18
N GLN A 101 -9.78 -0.05 -2.02
CA GLN A 101 -9.00 1.16 -1.89
C GLN A 101 -7.67 0.86 -1.20
N VAL A 102 -6.60 1.44 -1.73
CA VAL A 102 -5.27 1.46 -1.12
C VAL A 102 -5.03 2.85 -0.54
N VAL A 103 -4.63 2.89 0.73
CA VAL A 103 -4.32 4.14 1.44
C VAL A 103 -2.80 4.22 1.65
N ALA A 104 -2.22 5.37 1.32
CA ALA A 104 -0.80 5.66 1.53
C ALA A 104 -0.36 5.41 2.98
N GLY A 105 0.73 4.67 3.16
CA GLY A 105 1.30 4.29 4.46
C GLY A 105 0.43 3.35 5.29
N GLY A 106 -0.73 2.93 4.77
CA GLY A 106 -1.74 2.18 5.50
C GLY A 106 -1.88 0.73 5.02
N THR A 107 -2.64 -0.04 5.79
CA THR A 107 -3.14 -1.37 5.40
C THR A 107 -4.65 -1.33 5.34
N ARG A 108 -5.23 -1.83 4.25
CA ARG A 108 -6.67 -2.07 4.12
C ARG A 108 -6.93 -3.56 3.95
N THR A 109 -7.94 -4.07 4.63
CA THR A 109 -8.36 -5.47 4.51
C THR A 109 -9.77 -5.52 3.96
N TYR A 110 -9.97 -6.39 2.98
CA TYR A 110 -11.27 -6.71 2.39
C TYR A 110 -11.53 -8.21 2.48
N LYS A 111 -12.79 -8.58 2.47
CA LYS A 111 -13.23 -9.98 2.50
C LYS A 111 -13.97 -10.31 1.21
N PHE A 112 -13.67 -11.49 0.68
CA PHE A 112 -14.38 -12.13 -0.43
C PHE A 112 -15.09 -13.39 0.05
#